data_AF-A0AAW0NJX9-F1
#
_entry.id   AF-A0AAW0NJX9-F1
#
_cell.length_a   1.000
_cell.length_b   1.000
_cell.length_c   1.000
_cell.angle_alpha   90.00
_cell.angle_beta   90.00
_cell.angle_gamma   90.00
#
_symmetry.space_group_name_H-M   'P 1'
#
loop_
_entity.id
_entity.type
_entity.pdbx_description
1 polymer ?
#
loop_
_entity_poly.entity_id
_entity_poly.type
_entity_poly.pdbx_seq_one_letter_code
_entity_poly.pdbx_strand_id
1 'polypeptide(L)'
;MLDFLFTAMPFDFQYGAVILRLQEGLDVSHIQGQDELLSSQEKSSGTKDVIVSIDTSKDSDADSSKPSSKATSLQNSPAIPKDEEDDGKAPTQPLLKKDKKSPTVPLNVADQRLLEASQMFQKKQGKGTVDVWWLFDDGGLTLLIPYLLTNKKRWKDCKIRVFIGGKSTALTMTAEQWRLYINVKPKKEHVTAFEEMVEPYRLKEDDMEQEAAERLKNSEPWRITDNELELYRAKTNRQLRLNELLKEHSSTANLIVMSLPLARKGAVSSALYMAWLEALSKDLPPILLVRGNHQSVLTFYS
;
A
#
# COMPACT_ATOMS: atom_id res chain seq x y z
N MET A 1 13.39 0.94 -10.41
CA MET A 1 13.33 2.13 -9.53
C MET A 1 12.07 1.93 -8.72
N LEU A 2 12.16 1.90 -7.39
CA LEU A 2 10.99 1.62 -6.54
C LEU A 2 10.14 2.87 -6.44
N ASP A 3 8.92 2.83 -6.96
CA ASP A 3 7.96 3.91 -6.76
C ASP A 3 7.33 3.75 -5.38
N PHE A 4 8.00 4.32 -4.38
CA PHE A 4 7.41 4.52 -3.07
C PHE A 4 6.62 5.82 -3.09
N LEU A 5 5.30 5.74 -2.94
CA LEU A 5 4.48 6.87 -2.47
C LEU A 5 4.84 7.12 -1.00
N PHE A 6 5.96 7.82 -0.78
CA PHE A 6 6.45 8.17 0.55
C PHE A 6 5.96 9.57 0.89
N THR A 7 4.85 9.67 1.62
CA THR A 7 4.62 10.87 2.43
C THR A 7 5.53 10.72 3.64
N ALA A 8 6.56 11.56 3.77
CA ALA A 8 7.53 11.54 4.87
C ALA A 8 6.95 11.96 6.25
N MET A 9 5.63 12.00 6.39
CA MET A 9 4.92 12.48 7.58
C MET A 9 4.56 11.44 8.65
N PRO A 10 4.49 10.10 8.45
CA PRO A 10 3.86 9.22 9.44
C PRO A 10 4.74 8.86 10.64
N PHE A 11 6.01 9.27 10.71
CA PHE A 11 6.89 8.89 11.81
C PHE A 11 6.72 9.77 13.06
N ASP A 12 6.30 11.03 12.90
CA ASP A 12 6.16 12.01 14.01
C ASP A 12 4.69 12.33 14.36
N PHE A 13 3.75 11.96 13.48
CA PHE A 13 2.31 12.14 13.69
C PHE A 13 1.65 10.78 13.97
N GLN A 14 0.56 10.73 14.74
CA GLN A 14 -0.18 9.51 15.13
C GLN A 14 -0.89 8.78 13.96
N TYR A 15 -0.27 8.74 12.78
CA TYR A 15 -0.79 8.11 11.58
C TYR A 15 -0.26 6.68 11.43
N GLY A 16 -1.09 5.82 10.83
CA GLY A 16 -0.62 4.58 10.26
C GLY A 16 0.04 4.82 8.89
N ALA A 17 0.99 3.96 8.52
CA ALA A 17 1.61 3.94 7.21
C ALA A 17 1.43 2.55 6.57
N VAL A 18 1.21 2.53 5.27
CA VAL A 18 1.11 1.30 4.49
C VAL A 18 1.91 1.47 3.21
N ILE A 19 2.75 0.49 2.90
CA ILE A 19 3.57 0.47 1.68
C ILE A 19 3.23 -0.80 0.91
N LEU A 20 2.74 -0.64 -0.31
CA LEU A 20 2.49 -1.74 -1.23
C LEU A 20 3.66 -1.84 -2.21
N ARG A 21 4.28 -3.02 -2.31
CA ARG A 21 5.27 -3.33 -3.35
C ARG A 21 4.73 -4.41 -4.27
N LEU A 22 4.78 -4.12 -5.57
CA LEU A 22 4.60 -5.08 -6.66
C LEU A 22 5.95 -5.31 -7.36
N GLN A 23 6.13 -6.47 -7.96
CA GLN A 23 7.37 -6.82 -8.66
C GLN A 23 7.58 -5.94 -9.90
N GLU A 24 6.52 -5.72 -10.66
CA GLU A 24 6.52 -4.91 -11.89
C GLU A 24 6.50 -3.42 -11.58
N GLY A 25 5.95 -3.02 -10.43
CA GLY A 25 5.69 -1.63 -10.06
C GLY A 25 4.21 -1.25 -10.16
N LEU A 26 3.92 0.02 -9.91
CA LEU A 26 2.57 0.58 -9.98
C LEU A 26 2.49 1.87 -10.80
N ASP A 27 3.62 2.55 -11.06
CA ASP A 27 3.62 3.74 -11.91
C ASP A 27 3.51 3.35 -13.37
N VAL A 28 2.56 3.97 -14.02
CA VAL A 28 2.04 3.67 -15.35
C VAL A 28 1.82 4.97 -16.12
N SER A 29 2.16 6.11 -15.51
CA SER A 29 1.97 7.45 -16.04
C SER A 29 2.72 7.69 -17.36
N HIS A 30 3.78 6.93 -17.62
CA HIS A 30 4.52 6.97 -18.88
C HIS A 30 3.80 6.26 -20.04
N ILE A 31 2.75 5.46 -19.78
CA ILE A 31 2.01 4.71 -20.79
C ILE A 31 0.94 5.61 -21.42
N GLN A 32 1.11 5.95 -22.71
CA GLN A 32 0.14 6.77 -23.45
C GLN A 32 -1.20 6.05 -23.62
N GLY A 33 -2.30 6.77 -23.39
CA GLY A 33 -3.67 6.24 -23.55
C GLY A 33 -4.10 5.32 -22.41
N GLN A 34 -3.38 5.33 -21.28
CA GLN A 34 -3.70 4.47 -20.15
C GLN A 34 -5.14 4.67 -19.65
N ASP A 35 -5.63 5.90 -19.54
CA ASP A 35 -6.98 6.15 -19.03
C ASP A 35 -8.06 5.48 -19.90
N GLU A 36 -7.85 5.40 -21.23
CA GLU A 36 -8.74 4.68 -22.14
C GLU A 36 -8.60 3.15 -21.98
N LEU A 37 -7.39 2.65 -21.72
CA LEU A 37 -7.13 1.22 -21.50
C LEU A 37 -7.65 0.72 -20.13
N LEU A 38 -7.55 1.54 -19.08
CA LEU A 38 -8.11 1.26 -17.76
C LEU A 38 -9.65 1.35 -17.79
N SER A 39 -10.20 2.44 -18.34
CA SER A 39 -11.65 2.67 -18.35
C SER A 39 -12.42 1.73 -19.29
N SER A 40 -11.81 1.28 -20.39
CA SER A 40 -12.43 0.28 -21.29
C SER A 40 -12.60 -1.08 -20.63
N GLN A 41 -11.74 -1.44 -19.67
CA GLN A 41 -11.87 -2.67 -18.90
C GLN A 41 -12.82 -2.51 -17.69
N GLU A 42 -12.85 -1.35 -17.04
CA GLU A 42 -13.77 -1.06 -15.93
C GLU A 42 -15.25 -1.06 -16.36
N LYS A 43 -15.57 -0.66 -17.59
CA LYS A 43 -16.94 -0.73 -18.14
C LYS A 43 -17.51 -2.16 -18.21
N SER A 44 -16.70 -3.20 -17.99
CA SER A 44 -17.14 -4.59 -17.88
C SER A 44 -17.47 -5.05 -16.45
N SER A 45 -17.09 -4.30 -15.42
CA SER A 45 -17.41 -4.62 -14.02
C SER A 45 -17.96 -3.40 -13.28
N GLY A 46 -19.28 -3.25 -13.31
CA GLY A 46 -19.96 -2.16 -12.59
C GLY A 46 -19.85 -2.31 -11.07
N THR A 47 -19.08 -1.42 -10.43
CA THR A 47 -19.30 -0.96 -9.07
C THR A 47 -18.84 0.49 -8.95
N LYS A 48 -19.75 1.37 -8.52
CA LYS A 48 -19.49 2.81 -8.30
C LYS A 48 -18.50 2.99 -7.14
N ASP A 49 -17.48 3.82 -7.34
CA ASP A 49 -16.61 4.29 -6.28
C ASP A 49 -17.36 5.20 -5.30
N VAL A 50 -17.15 4.97 -4.01
CA VAL A 50 -17.53 5.90 -2.95
C VAL A 50 -16.24 6.58 -2.50
N ILE A 51 -16.05 7.82 -2.95
CA ILE A 51 -15.01 8.71 -2.45
C ILE A 51 -15.46 9.18 -1.06
N VAL A 52 -14.73 8.81 -0.01
CA VAL A 52 -14.91 9.37 1.32
C VAL A 52 -13.99 10.57 1.43
N SER A 53 -14.52 11.75 1.11
CA SER A 53 -13.87 13.02 1.42
C SER A 53 -14.03 13.29 2.91
N ILE A 54 -12.92 13.35 3.65
CA ILE A 54 -12.90 13.83 5.05
C ILE A 54 -12.63 15.33 4.98
N ASP A 55 -13.70 16.13 5.06
CA ASP A 55 -13.59 17.55 5.33
C ASP A 55 -13.33 17.75 6.83
N THR A 56 -12.15 18.28 7.16
CA THR A 56 -11.86 18.82 8.49
C THR A 56 -12.26 20.28 8.51
N SER A 57 -13.52 20.59 8.83
CA SER A 57 -13.91 21.92 9.31
C SER A 57 -14.13 21.89 10.81
N LYS A 58 -13.37 22.74 11.50
CA LYS A 58 -13.44 23.02 12.94
C LYS A 58 -14.88 23.36 13.37
N ASP A 59 -15.37 22.65 14.37
CA ASP A 59 -16.48 23.11 15.22
C ASP A 59 -15.95 24.13 16.24
N SER A 60 -16.68 25.23 16.38
CA SER A 60 -16.66 26.09 17.57
C SER A 60 -18.10 26.48 17.89
N ASP A 61 -18.58 26.02 19.05
CA ASP A 61 -19.91 26.24 19.62
C ASP A 61 -20.19 27.70 20.02
N ALA A 62 -21.45 28.14 19.89
CA ALA A 62 -22.18 28.94 20.90
C ALA A 62 -23.65 29.26 20.51
N ASP A 63 -24.57 28.50 21.11
CA ASP A 63 -25.83 28.89 21.80
C ASP A 63 -26.79 30.01 21.29
N SER A 64 -28.05 29.66 20.98
CA SER A 64 -29.23 29.94 21.86
C SER A 64 -30.61 30.04 21.14
N SER A 65 -31.58 29.35 21.76
CA SER A 65 -33.04 29.59 21.86
C SER A 65 -33.97 29.74 20.63
N LYS A 66 -34.78 28.68 20.43
CA LYS A 66 -36.26 28.56 20.23
C LYS A 66 -37.14 29.74 20.73
N PRO A 67 -38.49 29.82 20.46
CA PRO A 67 -39.42 28.78 19.93
C PRO A 67 -40.60 29.24 19.01
N SER A 68 -41.41 28.24 18.59
CA SER A 68 -42.88 28.26 18.46
C SER A 68 -43.51 28.94 17.23
N SER A 69 -44.57 28.49 16.55
CA SER A 69 -45.45 27.30 16.60
C SER A 69 -46.55 27.44 15.54
N LYS A 70 -47.15 26.29 15.12
CA LYS A 70 -48.57 26.10 14.68
C LYS A 70 -48.99 26.77 13.35
N ALA A 71 -49.83 26.21 12.48
CA ALA A 71 -50.74 25.07 12.54
C ALA A 71 -51.23 24.71 11.11
N THR A 72 -51.67 23.45 10.91
CA THR A 72 -52.90 22.99 10.19
C THR A 72 -53.13 23.42 8.72
N SER A 73 -53.68 22.65 7.76
CA SER A 73 -54.48 21.42 7.72
C SER A 73 -55.04 21.31 6.29
N LEU A 74 -55.03 20.11 5.67
CA LEU A 74 -56.06 19.51 4.77
C LEU A 74 -56.49 20.31 3.50
N GLN A 75 -56.93 19.80 2.34
CA GLN A 75 -57.26 18.48 1.80
C GLN A 75 -57.61 18.69 0.29
N ASN A 76 -57.46 17.62 -0.50
CA ASN A 76 -58.26 17.21 -1.67
C ASN A 76 -58.13 17.91 -3.06
N SER A 77 -57.93 17.04 -4.07
CA SER A 77 -58.02 17.20 -5.54
C SER A 77 -59.50 17.34 -6.03
N PRO A 78 -59.89 17.46 -7.35
CA PRO A 78 -59.50 16.58 -8.48
C PRO A 78 -59.56 17.13 -9.96
N ALA A 79 -59.16 16.25 -10.92
CA ALA A 79 -59.66 16.03 -12.29
C ALA A 79 -59.36 16.97 -13.52
N ILE A 80 -58.50 16.45 -14.44
CA ILE A 80 -58.64 16.15 -15.92
C ILE A 80 -60.00 16.55 -16.59
N PRO A 81 -60.15 16.99 -17.89
CA PRO A 81 -59.51 16.49 -19.15
C PRO A 81 -59.24 17.45 -20.35
N LYS A 82 -58.53 16.91 -21.37
CA LYS A 82 -58.78 16.93 -22.85
C LYS A 82 -58.42 18.14 -23.75
N ASP A 83 -57.60 17.86 -24.78
CA ASP A 83 -57.87 17.86 -26.25
C ASP A 83 -56.60 18.23 -27.06
N GLU A 84 -56.05 17.29 -27.84
CA GLU A 84 -56.08 17.17 -29.33
C GLU A 84 -55.17 18.19 -30.05
N GLU A 85 -54.02 17.73 -30.56
CA GLU A 85 -53.69 17.46 -31.98
C GLU A 85 -53.38 18.73 -32.81
N ASP A 86 -52.15 18.83 -33.36
CA ASP A 86 -51.89 18.88 -34.81
C ASP A 86 -50.43 19.29 -35.14
N ASP A 87 -50.01 18.85 -36.33
CA ASP A 87 -48.72 18.53 -36.92
C ASP A 87 -47.64 19.62 -37.13
N GLY A 88 -46.38 19.16 -37.34
CA GLY A 88 -45.48 19.88 -38.25
C GLY A 88 -43.95 19.69 -38.14
N LYS A 89 -43.41 18.64 -38.80
CA LYS A 89 -42.10 18.56 -39.54
C LYS A 89 -40.73 18.63 -38.81
N ALA A 90 -39.93 17.60 -39.12
CA ALA A 90 -38.54 17.25 -38.73
C ALA A 90 -37.43 18.08 -39.43
N PRO A 91 -36.11 17.71 -39.40
CA PRO A 91 -35.24 17.15 -38.35
C PRO A 91 -33.92 17.98 -38.19
N THR A 92 -33.23 17.90 -37.05
CA THR A 92 -31.78 18.20 -37.00
C THR A 92 -31.09 17.34 -35.93
N GLN A 93 -30.46 16.26 -36.38
CA GLN A 93 -29.44 15.57 -35.59
C GLN A 93 -28.10 16.31 -35.76
N PRO A 94 -27.34 16.57 -34.69
CA PRO A 94 -25.93 16.89 -34.85
C PRO A 94 -25.14 15.60 -35.08
N LEU A 95 -24.61 15.44 -36.29
CA LEU A 95 -23.47 14.59 -36.58
C LEU A 95 -22.28 15.02 -35.69
N LEU A 96 -21.94 14.21 -34.68
CA LEU A 96 -20.57 14.17 -34.16
C LEU A 96 -19.92 12.88 -34.63
N LYS A 97 -18.97 13.10 -35.53
CA LYS A 97 -18.14 12.10 -36.19
C LYS A 97 -17.47 11.23 -35.14
N LYS A 98 -17.67 9.91 -35.29
CA LYS A 98 -16.87 8.87 -34.65
C LYS A 98 -15.47 8.93 -35.26
N ASP A 99 -14.60 9.73 -34.67
CA ASP A 99 -13.21 9.78 -35.10
C ASP A 99 -12.51 8.45 -34.82
N LYS A 100 -11.68 8.13 -35.80
CA LYS A 100 -11.09 6.84 -36.07
C LYS A 100 -10.13 6.45 -34.93
N LYS A 101 -10.18 5.15 -34.57
CA LYS A 101 -9.11 4.42 -33.87
C LYS A 101 -7.74 5.00 -34.23
N SER A 102 -7.10 5.66 -33.28
CA SER A 102 -5.65 5.84 -33.29
C SER A 102 -5.01 4.45 -33.36
N PRO A 103 -3.90 4.28 -34.10
CA PRO A 103 -3.20 3.01 -34.13
C PRO A 103 -2.62 2.79 -32.73
N THR A 104 -3.22 1.87 -31.97
CA THR A 104 -2.66 1.41 -30.71
C THR A 104 -1.31 0.78 -31.05
N VAL A 105 -0.23 1.53 -30.85
CA VAL A 105 1.12 0.96 -30.92
C VAL A 105 1.12 -0.18 -29.91
N PRO A 106 1.43 -1.42 -30.32
CA PRO A 106 1.45 -2.54 -29.38
C PRO A 106 2.48 -2.20 -28.29
N LEU A 107 2.01 -2.18 -27.04
CA LEU A 107 2.87 -1.92 -25.89
C LEU A 107 4.01 -2.95 -25.87
N ASN A 108 5.17 -2.53 -25.39
CA ASN A 108 6.25 -3.48 -25.15
C ASN A 108 5.84 -4.46 -24.02
N VAL A 109 6.56 -5.58 -23.91
CA VAL A 109 6.22 -6.65 -22.95
C VAL A 109 6.28 -6.17 -21.50
N ALA A 110 7.15 -5.21 -21.17
CA ALA A 110 7.29 -4.69 -19.81
C ALA A 110 6.10 -3.80 -19.43
N ASP A 111 5.71 -2.86 -20.30
CA ASP A 111 4.55 -1.98 -20.10
C ASP A 111 3.25 -2.77 -20.04
N GLN A 112 3.13 -3.85 -20.82
CA GLN A 112 1.98 -4.75 -20.76
C GLN A 112 1.88 -5.44 -19.38
N ARG A 113 2.99 -5.98 -18.87
CA ARG A 113 3.02 -6.62 -17.53
C ARG A 113 2.73 -5.64 -16.42
N LEU A 114 3.28 -4.43 -16.51
CA LEU A 114 3.05 -3.36 -15.56
C LEU A 114 1.59 -2.92 -15.52
N LEU A 115 0.96 -2.77 -16.69
CA LEU A 115 -0.47 -2.47 -16.79
C LEU A 115 -1.32 -3.58 -16.17
N GLU A 116 -0.99 -4.86 -16.43
CA GLU A 116 -1.66 -6.01 -15.82
C GLU A 116 -1.51 -6.05 -14.30
N ALA A 117 -0.30 -5.77 -13.79
CA ALA A 117 0.00 -5.69 -12.37
C ALA A 117 -0.79 -4.56 -11.69
N SER A 118 -0.88 -3.38 -12.32
CA SER A 118 -1.64 -2.24 -11.79
C SER A 118 -3.13 -2.57 -11.54
N GLN A 119 -3.69 -3.48 -12.33
CA GLN A 119 -5.09 -3.89 -12.25
C GLN A 119 -5.33 -5.19 -11.47
N MET A 120 -4.27 -5.83 -10.97
CA MET A 120 -4.38 -7.20 -10.45
C MET A 120 -5.40 -7.35 -9.31
N PHE A 121 -5.57 -6.31 -8.49
CA PHE A 121 -6.50 -6.30 -7.35
C PHE A 121 -7.94 -5.91 -7.70
N GLN A 122 -8.16 -5.37 -8.91
CA GLN A 122 -9.51 -5.12 -9.43
C GLN A 122 -10.17 -6.42 -9.90
N LYS A 123 -9.35 -7.39 -10.34
CA LYS A 123 -9.81 -8.71 -10.76
C LYS A 123 -10.16 -9.58 -9.55
N LYS A 124 -11.04 -10.56 -9.77
CA LYS A 124 -11.37 -11.55 -8.73
C LYS A 124 -10.12 -12.38 -8.44
N GLN A 125 -9.74 -12.47 -7.17
CA GLN A 125 -8.64 -13.33 -6.76
C GLN A 125 -9.09 -14.80 -6.83
N GLY A 126 -8.19 -15.66 -7.31
CA GLY A 126 -8.43 -17.10 -7.38
C GLY A 126 -8.37 -17.76 -6.01
N LYS A 127 -8.36 -19.10 -6.00
CA LYS A 127 -8.02 -19.85 -4.79
C LYS A 127 -6.55 -19.61 -4.45
N GLY A 128 -6.26 -19.29 -3.19
CA GLY A 128 -4.90 -19.16 -2.68
C GLY A 128 -4.87 -18.63 -1.25
N THR A 129 -3.81 -17.93 -0.85
CA THR A 129 -3.62 -17.48 0.54
C THR A 129 -3.29 -16.00 0.66
N VAL A 130 -3.78 -15.40 1.74
CA VAL A 130 -3.30 -14.11 2.26
C VAL A 130 -2.46 -14.43 3.50
N ASP A 131 -1.16 -14.22 3.40
CA ASP A 131 -0.21 -14.57 4.45
C ASP A 131 0.11 -13.35 5.30
N VAL A 132 -0.15 -13.43 6.59
CA VAL A 132 0.01 -12.32 7.53
C VAL A 132 1.21 -12.57 8.42
N TRP A 133 2.22 -11.72 8.35
CA TRP A 133 3.44 -11.76 9.15
C TRP A 133 3.41 -10.65 10.21
N TRP A 134 2.83 -10.98 11.35
CA TRP A 134 2.69 -10.06 12.47
C TRP A 134 3.91 -10.17 13.40
N LEU A 135 4.86 -9.25 13.21
CA LEU A 135 6.18 -9.29 13.86
C LEU A 135 6.36 -8.22 14.94
N PHE A 136 5.54 -7.18 14.91
CA PHE A 136 5.59 -6.06 15.84
C PHE A 136 4.17 -5.65 16.21
N ASP A 137 4.00 -5.16 17.44
CA ASP A 137 2.73 -4.58 17.86
C ASP A 137 2.49 -3.25 17.15
N ASP A 138 1.43 -3.22 16.37
CA ASP A 138 1.00 -2.11 15.54
C ASP A 138 -0.44 -1.71 15.85
N GLY A 139 -0.94 -2.04 17.05
CA GLY A 139 -2.33 -1.80 17.45
C GLY A 139 -3.33 -2.76 16.81
N GLY A 140 -2.87 -3.75 16.04
CA GLY A 140 -3.70 -4.75 15.37
C GLY A 140 -4.06 -4.41 13.92
N LEU A 141 -3.53 -3.33 13.35
CA LEU A 141 -3.84 -2.91 11.98
C LEU A 141 -3.42 -3.96 10.93
N THR A 142 -2.26 -4.59 11.11
CA THR A 142 -1.73 -5.69 10.28
C THR A 142 -2.70 -6.87 10.23
N LEU A 143 -3.47 -7.12 11.29
CA LEU A 143 -4.49 -8.19 11.35
C LEU A 143 -5.85 -7.72 10.80
N LEU A 144 -6.21 -6.46 11.04
CA LEU A 144 -7.47 -5.88 10.59
C LEU A 144 -7.57 -5.82 9.06
N ILE A 145 -6.51 -5.44 8.37
CA ILE A 145 -6.50 -5.32 6.89
C ILE A 145 -6.88 -6.66 6.21
N PRO A 146 -6.20 -7.80 6.49
CA PRO A 146 -6.58 -9.11 5.94
C PRO A 146 -8.01 -9.51 6.29
N TYR A 147 -8.46 -9.23 7.51
CA TYR A 147 -9.83 -9.51 7.93
C TYR A 147 -10.84 -8.77 7.04
N LEU A 148 -10.64 -7.47 6.83
CA LEU A 148 -11.51 -6.67 5.95
C LEU A 148 -11.49 -7.15 4.49
N LEU A 149 -10.35 -7.66 4.00
CA LEU A 149 -10.26 -8.24 2.66
C LEU A 149 -11.18 -9.45 2.51
N THR A 150 -11.30 -10.32 3.52
CA THR A 150 -12.16 -11.52 3.44
C THR A 150 -13.65 -11.20 3.30
N ASN A 151 -14.08 -10.01 3.73
CA ASN A 151 -15.46 -9.55 3.53
C ASN A 151 -15.77 -9.15 2.08
N LYS A 152 -14.77 -9.08 1.19
CA LYS A 152 -14.95 -8.70 -0.21
C LYS A 152 -15.08 -9.94 -1.09
N LYS A 153 -16.06 -9.92 -2.01
CA LYS A 153 -16.32 -11.00 -3.00
C LYS A 153 -15.07 -11.39 -3.81
N ARG A 154 -14.14 -10.45 -4.02
CA ARG A 154 -12.88 -10.68 -4.76
C ARG A 154 -11.93 -11.62 -4.03
N TRP A 155 -11.95 -11.68 -2.70
CA TRP A 155 -11.01 -12.45 -1.87
C TRP A 155 -11.66 -13.62 -1.13
N LYS A 156 -12.94 -13.89 -1.39
CA LYS A 156 -13.73 -14.91 -0.67
C LYS A 156 -13.13 -16.32 -0.72
N ASP A 157 -12.36 -16.61 -1.77
CA ASP A 157 -11.77 -17.93 -2.03
C ASP A 157 -10.31 -18.01 -1.51
N CYS A 158 -9.80 -16.93 -0.89
CA CYS A 158 -8.46 -16.87 -0.29
C CYS A 158 -8.50 -17.24 1.20
N LYS A 159 -7.57 -18.10 1.64
CA LYS A 159 -7.43 -18.47 3.06
C LYS A 159 -6.41 -17.55 3.75
N ILE A 160 -6.72 -17.09 4.95
CA ILE A 160 -5.75 -16.35 5.77
C ILE A 160 -4.85 -17.34 6.51
N ARG A 161 -3.53 -17.11 6.48
CA ARG A 161 -2.54 -17.78 7.32
C ARG A 161 -1.81 -16.73 8.16
N VAL A 162 -1.73 -16.92 9.47
CA VAL A 162 -1.08 -15.95 10.37
C VAL A 162 0.20 -16.54 10.92
N PHE A 163 1.28 -15.79 10.74
CA PHE A 163 2.64 -16.06 11.20
C PHE A 163 2.99 -15.01 12.27
N ILE A 164 3.25 -15.44 13.50
CA ILE A 164 3.48 -14.53 14.64
C ILE A 164 4.95 -14.63 15.08
N GLY A 165 5.65 -13.49 15.05
CA GLY A 165 6.98 -13.36 15.60
C GLY A 165 6.94 -12.85 17.04
N GLY A 166 6.95 -13.72 18.05
CA GLY A 166 6.91 -13.26 19.45
C GLY A 166 6.72 -14.38 20.48
N LYS A 167 6.60 -14.01 21.77
CA LYS A 167 6.42 -14.92 22.93
C LYS A 167 5.02 -15.58 23.02
N SER A 168 4.17 -15.46 22.01
CA SER A 168 2.78 -15.93 22.06
C SER A 168 2.55 -17.19 21.23
N THR A 169 1.74 -18.09 21.78
CA THR A 169 1.51 -19.49 21.42
C THR A 169 0.48 -19.70 20.32
N ALA A 170 0.42 -18.87 19.28
CA ALA A 170 -0.55 -19.09 18.20
C ALA A 170 0.05 -19.89 17.03
N LEU A 171 -0.43 -21.14 16.92
CA LEU A 171 -0.48 -22.07 15.78
C LEU A 171 0.26 -21.58 14.52
N THR A 172 1.56 -21.79 14.38
CA THR A 172 2.10 -22.91 13.59
C THR A 172 3.63 -23.07 13.75
N MET A 173 4.26 -22.22 14.55
CA MET A 173 5.66 -22.34 15.00
C MET A 173 5.75 -21.70 16.39
N THR A 174 6.44 -22.35 17.33
CA THR A 174 6.58 -21.81 18.70
C THR A 174 7.40 -20.53 18.68
N ALA A 175 7.15 -19.63 19.64
CA ALA A 175 7.93 -18.42 19.88
C ALA A 175 9.45 -18.63 19.83
N GLU A 176 9.89 -19.77 20.36
CA GLU A 176 11.29 -20.17 20.45
C GLU A 176 11.84 -20.61 19.10
N GLN A 177 11.10 -21.43 18.34
CA GLN A 177 11.44 -21.78 16.97
C GLN A 177 11.58 -20.52 16.10
N TRP A 178 10.61 -19.59 16.18
CA TRP A 178 10.68 -18.31 15.47
C TRP A 178 11.96 -17.53 15.78
N ARG A 179 12.28 -17.37 17.08
CA ARG A 179 13.50 -16.69 17.52
C ARG A 179 14.76 -17.37 17.01
N LEU A 180 14.75 -18.70 16.96
CA LEU A 180 15.87 -19.45 16.38
C LEU A 180 16.03 -19.10 14.91
N TYR A 181 14.96 -19.23 14.11
CA TYR A 181 15.02 -19.02 12.65
C TYR A 181 15.40 -17.60 12.23
N ILE A 182 14.90 -16.55 12.90
CA ILE A 182 15.19 -15.16 12.54
C ILE A 182 16.61 -14.71 12.92
N ASN A 183 17.25 -15.38 13.88
CA ASN A 183 18.60 -15.08 14.33
C ASN A 183 19.67 -15.93 13.62
N VAL A 184 19.26 -16.88 12.78
CA VAL A 184 20.18 -17.58 11.87
C VAL A 184 20.80 -16.56 10.92
N LYS A 185 22.12 -16.65 10.73
CA LYS A 185 22.83 -15.79 9.78
C LYS A 185 22.24 -16.00 8.37
N PRO A 186 21.94 -14.91 7.63
CA PRO A 186 21.48 -15.02 6.26
C PRO A 186 22.54 -15.69 5.37
N LYS A 187 22.10 -16.21 4.24
CA LYS A 187 22.97 -16.81 3.23
C LYS A 187 24.01 -15.78 2.75
N LYS A 188 25.24 -16.23 2.50
CA LYS A 188 26.35 -15.34 2.12
C LYS A 188 26.04 -14.59 0.83
N GLU A 189 25.38 -15.24 -0.13
CA GLU A 189 25.00 -14.63 -1.39
C GLU A 189 24.09 -13.41 -1.19
N HIS A 190 23.15 -13.47 -0.24
CA HIS A 190 22.26 -12.37 0.08
C HIS A 190 22.95 -11.23 0.82
N VAL A 191 23.95 -11.54 1.66
CA VAL A 191 24.78 -10.52 2.31
C VAL A 191 25.62 -9.77 1.29
N THR A 192 26.31 -10.49 0.39
CA THR A 192 27.12 -9.88 -0.67
C THR A 192 26.25 -9.04 -1.61
N ALA A 193 25.09 -9.53 -2.02
CA ALA A 193 24.16 -8.76 -2.85
C ALA A 193 23.65 -7.49 -2.14
N PHE A 194 23.49 -7.51 -0.82
CA PHE A 194 23.14 -6.32 -0.05
C PHE A 194 24.29 -5.32 -0.02
N GLU A 195 25.52 -5.78 0.25
CA GLU A 195 26.73 -4.95 0.28
C GLU A 195 26.96 -4.25 -1.07
N GLU A 196 26.82 -4.98 -2.18
CA GLU A 196 26.90 -4.41 -3.54
C GLU A 196 25.81 -3.37 -3.82
N MET A 197 24.58 -3.61 -3.34
CA MET A 197 23.46 -2.70 -3.52
C MET A 197 23.65 -1.38 -2.77
N VAL A 198 24.23 -1.41 -1.57
CA VAL A 198 24.42 -0.20 -0.75
C VAL A 198 25.69 0.58 -1.10
N GLU A 199 26.65 -0.05 -1.78
CA GLU A 199 27.96 0.53 -2.10
C GLU A 199 27.91 1.94 -2.71
N PRO A 200 27.02 2.25 -3.69
CA PRO A 200 26.95 3.60 -4.28
C PRO A 200 26.52 4.70 -3.30
N TYR A 201 25.86 4.32 -2.20
CA TYR A 201 25.30 5.23 -1.20
C TYR A 201 26.18 5.36 0.05
N ARG A 202 27.33 4.67 0.08
CA ARG A 202 28.25 4.74 1.22
C ARG A 202 29.02 6.05 1.24
N LEU A 203 29.31 6.50 2.45
CA LEU A 203 30.29 7.52 2.75
C LEU A 203 31.50 6.83 3.39
N LYS A 204 32.58 6.70 2.63
CA LYS A 204 33.83 6.06 3.09
C LYS A 204 34.67 7.07 3.84
N GLU A 205 34.40 7.20 5.13
CA GLU A 205 35.01 8.21 5.99
C GLU A 205 36.53 8.05 6.08
N ASP A 206 36.99 6.79 6.13
CA ASP A 206 38.40 6.44 6.26
C ASP A 206 39.24 6.78 5.02
N ASP A 207 38.60 6.92 3.85
CA ASP A 207 39.25 7.28 2.59
C ASP A 207 39.36 8.81 2.39
N MET A 208 38.87 9.61 3.34
CA MET A 208 38.72 11.06 3.21
C MET A 208 39.41 11.82 4.34
N GLU A 209 39.69 13.10 4.11
CA GLU A 209 40.08 14.01 5.19
C GLU A 209 38.90 14.24 6.15
N GLN A 210 39.18 14.29 7.46
CA GLN A 210 38.17 14.41 8.51
C GLN A 210 37.18 15.57 8.28
N GLU A 211 37.70 16.75 7.92
CA GLU A 211 36.86 17.93 7.68
C GLU A 211 35.96 17.76 6.45
N ALA A 212 36.46 17.12 5.39
CA ALA A 212 35.68 16.83 4.20
C ALA A 212 34.58 15.80 4.50
N ALA A 213 34.89 14.76 5.28
CA ALA A 213 33.92 13.76 5.73
C ALA A 213 32.81 14.41 6.57
N GLU A 214 33.15 15.27 7.53
CA GLU A 214 32.17 15.98 8.36
C GLU A 214 31.27 16.93 7.55
N ARG A 215 31.83 17.65 6.57
CA ARG A 215 31.05 18.48 5.65
C ARG A 215 30.03 17.65 4.88
N LEU A 216 30.44 16.51 4.35
CA LEU A 216 29.54 15.60 3.62
C LEU A 216 28.48 14.96 4.51
N LYS A 217 28.80 14.58 5.75
CA LYS A 217 27.80 14.10 6.72
C LYS A 217 26.69 15.12 6.94
N ASN A 218 27.07 16.41 7.02
CA ASN A 218 26.12 17.49 7.25
C ASN A 218 25.30 17.84 6.00
N SER A 219 25.91 17.82 4.81
CA SER A 219 25.21 18.12 3.55
C SER A 219 24.39 16.95 3.02
N GLU A 220 24.85 15.72 3.22
CA GLU A 220 24.27 14.48 2.70
C GLU A 220 24.03 13.45 3.82
N PRO A 221 23.18 13.75 4.82
CA PRO A 221 22.90 12.86 5.96
C PRO A 221 22.17 11.56 5.57
N TRP A 222 21.75 11.46 4.30
CA TRP A 222 21.12 10.29 3.74
C TRP A 222 22.13 9.18 3.37
N ARG A 223 23.43 9.49 3.28
CA ARG A 223 24.48 8.50 3.00
C ARG A 223 24.70 7.56 4.17
N ILE A 224 25.15 6.35 3.82
CA ILE A 224 25.38 5.27 4.77
C ILE A 224 26.83 5.34 5.24
N THR A 225 27.03 5.50 6.54
CA THR A 225 28.38 5.51 7.13
C THR A 225 28.85 4.10 7.50
N ASP A 226 30.16 3.89 7.55
CA ASP A 226 30.73 2.58 7.92
C ASP A 226 30.38 2.20 9.37
N ASN A 227 30.40 3.19 10.26
CA ASN A 227 29.95 3.03 11.65
C ASN A 227 28.46 2.63 11.72
N GLU A 228 27.61 3.23 10.89
CA GLU A 228 26.18 2.88 10.82
C GLU A 228 25.96 1.44 10.36
N LEU A 229 26.69 0.98 9.33
CA LEU A 229 26.61 -0.40 8.84
C LEU A 229 26.99 -1.42 9.90
N GLU A 230 28.08 -1.17 10.64
CA GLU A 230 28.50 -2.07 11.71
C GLU A 230 27.53 -2.04 12.88
N LEU A 231 27.08 -0.85 13.32
CA LEU A 231 26.13 -0.68 14.42
C LEU A 231 24.81 -1.41 14.16
N TYR A 232 24.30 -1.39 12.92
CA TYR A 232 23.03 -2.00 12.56
C TYR A 232 23.15 -3.34 11.82
N ARG A 233 24.33 -3.95 11.80
CA ARG A 233 24.59 -5.24 11.13
C ARG A 233 23.59 -6.33 11.51
N ALA A 234 23.25 -6.44 12.80
CA ALA A 234 22.26 -7.40 13.27
C ALA A 234 20.84 -7.12 12.72
N LYS A 235 20.46 -5.84 12.59
CA LYS A 235 19.18 -5.46 11.98
C LYS A 235 19.17 -5.75 10.49
N THR A 236 20.25 -5.43 9.77
CA THR A 236 20.42 -5.75 8.35
C THR A 236 20.27 -7.26 8.13
N ASN A 237 21.01 -8.07 8.88
CA ASN A 237 20.93 -9.53 8.80
C ASN A 237 19.53 -10.06 9.04
N ARG A 238 18.79 -9.47 9.99
CA ARG A 238 17.40 -9.83 10.26
C ARG A 238 16.49 -9.57 9.05
N GLN A 239 16.68 -8.47 8.32
CA GLN A 239 15.86 -8.21 7.11
C GLN A 239 16.14 -9.22 6.00
N LEU A 240 17.42 -9.54 5.78
CA LEU A 240 17.83 -10.56 4.81
C LEU A 240 17.27 -11.93 5.18
N ARG A 241 17.36 -12.30 6.46
CA ARG A 241 16.83 -13.57 6.94
C ARG A 241 15.30 -13.63 6.87
N LEU A 242 14.60 -12.52 7.11
CA LEU A 242 13.16 -12.44 6.93
C LEU A 242 12.76 -12.63 5.45
N ASN A 243 13.49 -12.04 4.49
CA ASN A 243 13.25 -12.28 3.07
C ASN A 243 13.36 -13.76 2.70
N GLU A 244 14.37 -14.46 3.22
CA GLU A 244 14.53 -15.91 3.03
C GLU A 244 13.32 -16.71 3.53
N LEU A 245 12.85 -16.40 4.74
CA LEU A 245 11.69 -17.05 5.34
C LEU A 245 10.38 -16.73 4.59
N LEU A 246 10.24 -15.50 4.09
CA LEU A 246 9.10 -15.11 3.25
C LEU A 246 9.08 -15.90 1.94
N LYS A 247 10.24 -16.09 1.31
CA LYS A 247 10.38 -16.90 0.10
C LYS A 247 10.07 -18.38 0.36
N GLU A 248 10.50 -18.91 1.51
CA GLU A 248 10.27 -20.30 1.89
C GLU A 248 8.79 -20.60 2.16
N HIS A 249 8.09 -19.72 2.88
CA HIS A 249 6.74 -20.03 3.37
C HIS A 249 5.60 -19.33 2.61
N SER A 250 5.90 -18.25 1.87
CA SER A 250 4.88 -17.36 1.29
C SER A 250 5.12 -17.00 -0.18
N SER A 251 5.99 -17.71 -0.90
CA SER A 251 6.28 -17.47 -2.34
C SER A 251 5.10 -17.67 -3.29
N THR A 252 4.06 -18.41 -2.89
CA THR A 252 2.85 -18.64 -3.69
C THR A 252 1.62 -17.89 -3.15
N ALA A 253 1.81 -16.97 -2.20
CA ALA A 253 0.71 -16.19 -1.64
C ALA A 253 0.13 -15.22 -2.68
N ASN A 254 -1.18 -14.93 -2.60
CA ASN A 254 -1.80 -13.87 -3.39
C ASN A 254 -1.43 -12.48 -2.86
N LEU A 255 -1.22 -12.38 -1.54
CA LEU A 255 -0.83 -11.17 -0.85
C LEU A 255 -0.10 -11.55 0.44
N ILE A 256 1.01 -10.86 0.70
CA ILE A 256 1.71 -10.89 1.98
C ILE A 256 1.39 -9.59 2.71
N VAL A 257 0.92 -9.66 3.96
CA VAL A 257 0.74 -8.49 4.82
C VAL A 257 1.71 -8.62 5.98
N MET A 258 2.68 -7.72 6.08
CA MET A 258 3.77 -7.80 7.05
C MET A 258 3.91 -6.50 7.84
N SER A 259 4.25 -6.59 9.12
CA SER A 259 4.61 -5.42 9.92
C SER A 259 5.86 -4.72 9.35
N LEU A 260 5.76 -3.41 9.09
CA LEU A 260 6.85 -2.59 8.56
C LEU A 260 8.01 -2.51 9.58
N PRO A 261 9.28 -2.75 9.16
CA PRO A 261 10.43 -2.59 10.03
C PRO A 261 10.54 -1.16 10.57
N LEU A 262 10.75 -1.01 11.87
CA LEU A 262 10.85 0.32 12.49
C LEU A 262 12.31 0.80 12.57
N ALA A 263 12.57 1.96 11.99
CA ALA A 263 13.76 2.77 12.24
C ALA A 263 13.40 4.04 13.01
N ARG A 264 14.25 4.46 13.95
CA ARG A 264 14.10 5.76 14.62
C ARG A 264 14.63 6.85 13.70
N LYS A 265 13.84 7.90 13.48
CA LYS A 265 14.24 9.07 12.70
C LYS A 265 15.52 9.67 13.28
N GLY A 266 16.47 10.02 12.42
CA GLY A 266 17.79 10.55 12.79
C GLY A 266 18.78 9.52 13.34
N ALA A 267 18.35 8.31 13.68
CA ALA A 267 19.25 7.24 14.12
C ALA A 267 19.74 6.34 12.98
N VAL A 268 19.02 6.34 11.85
CA VAL A 268 19.33 5.56 10.64
C VAL A 268 19.21 6.50 9.45
N SER A 269 20.18 6.47 8.55
CA SER A 269 20.17 7.17 7.28
C SER A 269 19.02 6.68 6.40
N SER A 270 18.46 7.57 5.59
CA SER A 270 17.36 7.20 4.70
C SER A 270 17.78 6.14 3.69
N ALA A 271 19.00 6.18 3.15
CA ALA A 271 19.48 5.17 2.21
C ALA A 271 19.55 3.78 2.86
N LEU A 272 20.05 3.65 4.10
CA LEU A 272 20.10 2.35 4.77
C LEU A 272 18.70 1.82 5.08
N TYR A 273 17.78 2.69 5.53
CA TYR A 273 16.40 2.27 5.78
C TYR A 273 15.70 1.81 4.50
N MET A 274 15.87 2.52 3.38
CA MET A 274 15.31 2.10 2.09
C MET A 274 15.94 0.81 1.58
N ALA A 275 17.26 0.62 1.79
CA ALA A 275 17.94 -0.63 1.48
C ALA A 275 17.39 -1.83 2.27
N TRP A 276 17.00 -1.63 3.54
CA TRP A 276 16.32 -2.66 4.33
C TRP A 276 14.95 -3.03 3.75
N LEU A 277 14.15 -2.05 3.35
CA LEU A 277 12.85 -2.31 2.73
C LEU A 277 13.01 -3.05 1.41
N GLU A 278 13.99 -2.65 0.59
CA GLU A 278 14.30 -3.30 -0.67
C GLU A 278 14.71 -4.76 -0.46
N ALA A 279 15.67 -5.00 0.43
CA ALA A 279 16.16 -6.33 0.73
C ALA A 279 15.08 -7.26 1.32
N LEU A 280 14.25 -6.74 2.22
CA LEU A 280 13.16 -7.49 2.85
C LEU A 280 12.12 -7.96 1.83
N SER A 281 11.80 -7.12 0.85
CA SER A 281 10.66 -7.34 -0.06
C SER A 281 11.03 -7.80 -1.47
N LYS A 282 12.31 -8.12 -1.70
CA LYS A 282 12.84 -8.54 -3.00
C LYS A 282 12.33 -9.92 -3.43
N ASP A 283 11.95 -10.05 -4.70
CA ASP A 283 11.45 -11.27 -5.35
C ASP A 283 10.34 -11.98 -4.55
N LEU A 284 9.38 -11.21 -4.06
CA LEU A 284 8.19 -11.72 -3.37
C LEU A 284 6.93 -11.45 -4.20
N PRO A 285 5.85 -12.22 -3.95
CA PRO A 285 4.51 -11.81 -4.34
C PRO A 285 4.16 -10.41 -3.78
N PRO A 286 3.04 -9.82 -4.22
CA PRO A 286 2.59 -8.53 -3.70
C PRO A 286 2.67 -8.48 -2.17
N ILE A 287 3.39 -7.50 -1.65
CA ILE A 287 3.62 -7.35 -0.22
C ILE A 287 3.17 -5.98 0.26
N LEU A 288 2.40 -6.00 1.34
CA LEU A 288 1.88 -4.84 2.04
C LEU A 288 2.61 -4.71 3.38
N LEU A 289 3.51 -3.74 3.48
CA LEU A 289 4.20 -3.42 4.73
C LEU A 289 3.36 -2.41 5.52
N VAL A 290 2.93 -2.79 6.72
CA VAL A 290 1.94 -2.07 7.52
C VAL A 290 2.57 -1.59 8.82
N ARG A 291 2.30 -0.34 9.17
CA ARG A 291 2.56 0.23 10.49
C ARG A 291 1.30 0.93 10.97
N GLY A 292 0.77 0.51 12.11
CA GLY A 292 -0.25 1.27 12.83
C GLY A 292 0.37 2.32 13.76
N ASN A 293 -0.49 3.16 14.34
CA ASN A 293 -0.11 4.21 15.29
C ASN A 293 -0.06 3.70 16.76
N HIS A 294 -0.10 2.37 16.96
CA HIS A 294 -0.11 1.68 18.25
C HIS A 294 -1.35 1.94 19.13
N GLN A 295 -2.38 2.64 18.62
CA GLN A 295 -3.70 2.63 19.26
C GLN A 295 -4.43 1.36 18.86
N SER A 296 -5.06 0.69 19.83
CA SER A 296 -5.78 -0.56 19.56
C SER A 296 -6.95 -0.31 18.61
N VAL A 297 -6.90 -0.93 17.43
CA VAL A 297 -8.02 -0.96 16.48
C VAL A 297 -8.87 -2.22 16.65
N LEU A 298 -8.37 -3.20 17.42
CA LEU A 298 -9.12 -4.36 17.87
C LEU A 298 -9.88 -3.97 19.14
N THR A 299 -10.97 -3.24 18.98
CA THR A 299 -11.95 -3.06 20.07
C THR A 299 -12.87 -4.27 20.08
N PHE A 300 -13.19 -4.79 21.27
CA PHE A 300 -14.13 -5.89 21.42
C PHE A 300 -15.47 -5.47 20.80
N TYR A 301 -15.84 -6.07 19.68
CA TYR A 301 -17.25 -6.15 19.30
C TYR A 301 -17.86 -7.22 20.21
N SER A 302 -18.41 -6.78 21.34
CA SER A 302 -19.27 -7.57 22.22
C SER A 302 -20.67 -7.70 21.62
#